data_AF-A0A661GM43-F1
#
_entry.id   AF-A0A661GM43-F1
#
_cell.length_a   1.000
_cell.length_b   1.000
_cell.length_c   1.000
_cell.angle_alpha   90.00
_cell.angle_beta   90.00
_cell.angle_gamma   90.00
#
_symmetry.space_group_name_H-M   'P 1'
#
loop_
_entity.id
_entity.type
_entity.pdbx_description
1 polymer ?
#
loop_
_entity_poly.entity_id
_entity_poly.type
_entity_poly.pdbx_seq_one_letter_code
_entity_poly.pdbx_strand_id
1 'polypeptide(L)'
;TELEIAYARDTMPRGVLGMNAAMMEEYLHFIANRRLNQLGLAEQYPGAQNPFPWMSEMMDLRKEKNFFETRVTEYQTGGALSWD
;
A
#
# COMPACT_ATOMS: atom_id res chain seq x y z
N THR A 1 -9.60 6.39 -15.17
CA THR A 1 -8.18 6.04 -14.96
C THR A 1 -7.24 7.11 -15.46
N GLU A 2 -7.61 7.86 -16.52
CA GLU A 2 -6.76 8.91 -17.11
C GLU A 2 -6.25 9.98 -16.11
N LEU A 3 -7.08 10.43 -15.17
CA LEU A 3 -6.69 11.43 -14.17
C LEU A 3 -5.61 10.92 -13.19
N GLU A 4 -5.71 9.65 -12.77
CA GLU A 4 -4.72 9.01 -11.89
C GLU A 4 -3.36 8.83 -12.60
N ILE A 5 -3.40 8.49 -13.90
CA ILE A 5 -2.21 8.35 -14.73
C ILE A 5 -1.53 9.71 -14.93
N ALA A 6 -2.31 10.77 -15.14
CA ALA A 6 -1.78 12.13 -15.24
C ALA A 6 -1.10 12.58 -13.94
N TYR A 7 -1.73 12.32 -12.78
CA TYR A 7 -1.17 12.62 -11.47
C TYR A 7 0.13 11.85 -11.18
N ALA A 8 0.18 10.55 -11.51
CA ALA A 8 1.38 9.74 -11.35
C ALA A 8 2.55 10.24 -12.22
N ARG A 9 2.27 10.75 -13.43
CA ARG A 9 3.29 11.32 -14.32
C ARG A 9 3.81 12.66 -13.81
N ASP A 10 2.94 13.51 -13.29
CA ASP A 10 3.32 14.82 -12.74
C ASP A 10 4.14 14.70 -11.45
N THR A 11 3.78 13.75 -10.58
CA THR A 11 4.51 13.49 -9.32
C THR A 11 5.83 12.74 -9.51
N MET A 12 6.00 12.00 -10.62
CA MET A 12 7.20 11.19 -10.90
C MET A 12 7.79 11.44 -12.31
N PRO A 13 8.19 12.67 -12.65
CA PRO A 13 8.55 13.06 -14.02
C PRO A 13 9.83 12.39 -14.55
N ARG A 14 10.72 11.89 -13.68
CA ARG A 14 11.93 11.13 -14.05
C ARG A 14 11.91 9.68 -13.58
N GLY A 15 10.81 9.25 -12.95
CA GLY A 15 10.77 8.00 -12.17
C GLY A 15 11.68 8.06 -10.94
N VAL A 16 11.42 7.19 -9.98
CA VAL A 16 12.33 6.88 -8.86
C VAL A 16 12.99 5.55 -9.21
N LEU A 17 14.23 5.30 -8.78
CA LEU A 17 14.89 4.01 -9.02
C LEU A 17 13.98 2.86 -8.53
N GLY A 18 13.47 2.04 -9.45
CA GLY A 18 12.53 0.95 -9.16
C GLY A 18 11.03 1.29 -9.27
N MET A 19 10.65 2.53 -9.61
CA MET A 19 9.27 2.95 -9.87
C MET A 19 9.21 3.94 -11.04
N ASN A 20 8.62 3.52 -12.16
CA ASN A 20 8.33 4.40 -13.29
C ASN A 20 6.82 4.48 -13.55
N ALA A 21 6.38 5.50 -14.29
CA ALA A 21 4.97 5.77 -14.53
C ALA A 21 4.23 4.59 -15.22
N ALA A 22 4.91 3.84 -16.10
CA ALA A 22 4.32 2.69 -16.77
C ALA A 22 4.05 1.53 -15.80
N MET A 23 4.97 1.27 -14.86
CA MET A 23 4.75 0.29 -13.79
C MET A 23 3.65 0.72 -12.82
N MET A 24 3.53 2.01 -12.52
CA MET A 24 2.41 2.53 -11.71
C MET A 24 1.07 2.38 -12.41
N GLU A 25 1.03 2.62 -13.73
CA GLU A 25 -0.16 2.42 -14.56
C GLU A 25 -0.60 0.94 -14.58
N GLU A 26 0.34 0.01 -14.77
CA GLU A 26 0.07 -1.43 -14.69
C GLU A 26 -0.43 -1.85 -13.30
N TYR A 27 0.17 -1.31 -12.23
CA TYR A 27 -0.29 -1.55 -10.86
C TYR A 27 -1.72 -1.04 -10.62
N LEU A 28 -2.08 0.14 -11.14
CA LEU A 28 -3.44 0.68 -11.05
C LEU A 28 -4.43 -0.23 -11.77
N HIS A 29 -4.09 -0.75 -12.95
CA HIS A 29 -4.92 -1.72 -13.67
C HIS A 29 -5.11 -3.03 -12.87
N PHE A 30 -4.04 -3.54 -12.25
CA PHE A 30 -4.12 -4.71 -11.38
C PHE A 30 -5.06 -4.49 -10.18
N ILE A 31 -4.96 -3.34 -9.50
CA ILE A 31 -5.85 -3.00 -8.38
C ILE A 31 -7.29 -2.82 -8.85
N ALA A 32 -7.52 -2.18 -10.00
CA ALA A 32 -8.84 -2.01 -10.57
C ALA A 32 -9.52 -3.37 -10.83
N ASN A 33 -8.82 -4.31 -11.47
CA ASN A 33 -9.34 -5.66 -11.67
C ASN A 33 -9.63 -6.37 -10.36
N ARG A 34 -8.74 -6.26 -9.35
CA ARG A 34 -8.97 -6.86 -8.04
C ARG A 34 -10.25 -6.32 -7.38
N ARG A 35 -10.54 -5.02 -7.52
CA ARG A 35 -11.79 -4.42 -7.01
C ARG A 35 -13.01 -4.87 -7.79
N LEU A 36 -12.92 -4.96 -9.12
CA LEU A 36 -14.01 -5.47 -9.97
C LEU A 36 -14.35 -6.92 -9.60
N ASN A 37 -13.33 -7.75 -9.43
CA ASN A 37 -13.49 -9.16 -9.07
C ASN A 37 -14.12 -9.32 -7.68
N GLN A 38 -13.77 -8.47 -6.70
CA GLN A 38 -14.44 -8.40 -5.39
C GLN A 38 -15.94 -8.06 -5.48
N LEU A 39 -16.34 -7.33 -6.52
CA LEU A 39 -17.74 -6.96 -6.78
C LEU A 39 -18.46 -7.98 -7.70
N GLY A 40 -17.78 -9.07 -8.09
CA GLY A 40 -18.31 -10.06 -9.03
C GLY A 40 -18.42 -9.55 -10.47
N LEU A 41 -17.72 -8.48 -10.81
CA LEU A 41 -17.68 -7.91 -12.16
C LEU A 41 -16.51 -8.50 -12.96
N ALA A 42 -16.68 -8.54 -14.28
CA ALA A 42 -15.62 -8.97 -15.19
C ALA A 42 -14.42 -8.02 -15.14
N GLU A 43 -13.23 -8.59 -15.35
CA GLU A 43 -11.99 -7.81 -15.42
C GLU A 43 -12.01 -6.85 -16.62
N GLN A 44 -11.61 -5.61 -16.38
CA GLN A 44 -11.59 -4.57 -17.42
C GLN A 44 -10.22 -4.49 -18.12
N TYR A 45 -9.14 -4.93 -17.44
CA TYR A 45 -7.77 -4.84 -17.93
C TYR A 45 -7.12 -6.23 -17.98
N PRO A 46 -7.46 -7.09 -18.96
CA PRO A 46 -6.94 -8.46 -19.00
C PRO A 46 -5.42 -8.48 -19.10
N GLY A 47 -4.78 -9.34 -18.30
CA GLY A 47 -3.33 -9.52 -18.27
C GLY A 47 -2.55 -8.52 -17.41
N ALA A 48 -3.23 -7.59 -16.72
CA ALA A 48 -2.59 -6.71 -15.76
C ALA A 48 -2.05 -7.51 -14.56
N GLN A 49 -0.75 -7.41 -14.31
CA GLN A 49 -0.07 -8.09 -13.20
C GLN A 49 0.37 -7.08 -12.14
N ASN A 50 0.81 -7.56 -10.97
CA ASN A 50 1.37 -6.69 -9.93
C ASN A 50 2.87 -6.47 -10.20
N PRO A 51 3.30 -5.28 -10.68
CA PRO A 51 4.72 -5.01 -10.93
C PRO A 51 5.51 -4.71 -9.65
N PHE A 52 4.85 -4.63 -8.48
CA PHE A 52 5.50 -4.37 -7.20
C PHE A 52 5.18 -5.44 -6.13
N PRO A 53 5.69 -6.67 -6.25
CA PRO A 53 5.50 -7.72 -5.24
C PRO A 53 6.04 -7.33 -3.86
N TRP A 54 7.09 -6.51 -3.81
CA TRP A 54 7.69 -5.99 -2.57
C TRP A 54 6.80 -4.96 -1.85
N MET A 55 5.84 -4.35 -2.54
CA MET A 55 5.00 -3.31 -1.97
C MET A 55 3.99 -3.89 -0.96
N SER A 56 3.55 -5.15 -1.14
CA SER A 56 2.74 -5.83 -0.12
C SER A 56 3.51 -6.05 1.18
N GLU A 57 4.83 -6.33 1.11
CA GLU A 57 5.65 -6.49 2.31
C GLU A 57 5.78 -5.18 3.08
N MET A 58 6.00 -4.04 2.39
CA MET A 58 6.04 -2.72 3.04
C MET A 58 4.69 -2.26 3.59
N MET A 59 3.58 -2.56 2.89
CA MET A 59 2.24 -2.16 3.33
C MET A 59 1.71 -3.03 4.48
N ASP A 60 1.95 -4.34 4.48
CA ASP A 60 1.55 -5.24 5.56
C ASP A 60 2.30 -4.94 6.87
N LEU A 61 3.51 -4.37 6.79
CA LEU A 61 4.31 -3.95 7.95
C LEU A 61 3.76 -2.67 8.60
N ARG A 62 3.12 -1.76 7.85
CA ARG A 62 2.47 -0.57 8.41
C ARG A 62 1.03 -0.86 8.81
N LYS A 63 0.87 -1.71 9.82
CA LYS A 63 -0.31 -1.61 10.69
C LYS A 63 -0.12 -0.39 11.58
N GLU A 64 -0.35 0.81 11.05
CA GLU A 64 -0.69 1.95 11.90
C GLU A 64 -2.03 1.63 12.55
N LYS A 65 -1.96 0.87 13.65
CA LYS A 65 -3.11 0.68 14.54
C LYS A 65 -3.50 2.08 15.00
N ASN A 66 -4.74 2.46 14.73
CA ASN A 66 -5.31 3.68 15.27
C ASN A 66 -5.16 3.64 16.80
N PHE A 67 -4.81 4.78 17.40
CA PHE A 67 -4.61 4.93 18.85
C PHE A 67 -5.78 4.35 19.68
N PHE A 68 -6.99 4.36 19.12
CA PHE A 68 -8.22 3.84 19.73
C PHE A 68 -8.43 2.32 19.60
N GLU A 69 -7.64 1.63 18.77
CA GLU A 69 -7.76 0.18 18.52
C GLU A 69 -6.72 -0.65 19.28
N THR A 70 -5.77 0.01 19.96
CA THR A 70 -4.78 -0.67 20.81
C THR A 70 -5.27 -0.65 22.25
N ARG A 71 -5.52 -1.83 22.83
CA ARG A 71 -5.80 -1.96 24.26
C ARG A 71 -4.58 -1.42 25.01
N VAL A 72 -4.78 -0.40 25.85
CA VAL A 72 -3.75 0.17 26.73
C VAL A 72 -3.36 -0.91 27.75
N THR A 73 -2.40 -1.76 27.39
CA THR A 73 -1.76 -2.72 28.31
C THR A 73 -0.30 -2.40 28.59
N GLU A 74 0.19 -1.24 28.14
CA GLU A 74 1.50 -0.70 28.53
C GLU A 74 1.34 0.50 29.46
N TYR A 75 0.91 0.23 30.70
CA TYR A 75 1.19 1.07 31.87
C TYR A 75 1.69 0.21 33.03
N GLN A 76 2.66 -0.67 32.78
CA GLN A 76 3.39 -1.36 33.85
C GLN A 76 4.84 -1.64 33.43
N THR A 77 5.63 -0.59 33.17
CA THR A 77 7.10 -0.65 33.36
C THR A 77 7.68 0.75 33.45
N GLY A 78 7.26 1.50 34.47
CA GLY A 78 7.79 2.82 34.80
C GLY A 78 8.12 2.98 36.28
N GLY A 79 8.47 1.89 36.98
CA GLY A 79 8.73 1.97 38.42
C GLY A 79 9.08 0.64 39.08
N ALA A 80 10.19 0.03 38.70
CA ALA A 80 10.88 -0.96 39.54
C ALA A 80 12.37 -0.97 39.18
N LEU A 81 13.05 0.15 39.43
CA LEU A 81 14.50 0.14 39.61
C LEU A 81 14.77 -0.45 41.00
N SER A 82 15.05 -1.75 41.08
CA SER A 82 15.76 -2.29 42.24
C SER A 82 17.24 -2.09 42.00
N TRP A 83 17.83 -1.15 42.74
CA TRP A 83 19.28 -1.07 42.89
C TRP A 83 19.66 -2.01 44.03
N ASP A 84 20.29 -3.12 43.68
CA ASP A 84 21.17 -3.90 44.55
C ASP A 84 22.41 -4.29 43.72
#